data_AF-A0A838YRG4-F1
#
_entry.id   AF-A0A838YRG4-F1
#
_cell.length_a   1.000
_cell.length_b   1.000
_cell.length_c   1.000
_cell.angle_alpha   90.00
_cell.angle_beta   90.00
_cell.angle_gamma   90.00
#
_symmetry.space_group_name_H-M   'P 1'
#
loop_
_entity.id
_entity.type
_entity.pdbx_description
1 polymer ?
#
loop_
_entity_poly.entity_id
_entity_poly.type
_entity_poly.pdbx_seq_one_letter_code
_entity_poly.pdbx_strand_id
1 'polypeptide(L)' 'MKSSSCRMCGEELEVKNKCDICNQANQFFCHSCGHVTEEQIHNQCAMVSFGHTLLNLK' A
#
# COMPACT_ATOMS: atom_id res chain seq x y z
N MET A 1 -12.06 3.03 7.15
CA MET A 1 -11.97 1.55 7.17
C MET A 1 -11.53 1.10 5.79
N LYS A 2 -10.31 0.54 5.64
CA LYS A 2 -9.86 -0.06 4.37
C LYS A 2 -10.73 -1.30 4.16
N SER A 3 -11.53 -1.30 3.10
CA SER A 3 -12.37 -2.42 2.72
C SER A 3 -11.45 -3.60 2.37
N SER A 4 -11.47 -4.66 3.18
CA SER A 4 -10.78 -5.93 2.91
C SER A 4 -11.40 -6.71 1.74
N SER A 5 -12.45 -6.17 1.13
CA SER A 5 -13.18 -6.74 0.01
C SER A 5 -12.93 -5.97 -1.28
N CYS A 6 -12.83 -6.71 -2.38
CA CYS A 6 -12.67 -6.21 -3.72
C CYS A 6 -13.91 -5.43 -4.16
N ARG A 7 -13.73 -4.20 -4.65
CA ARG A 7 -14.85 -3.36 -5.10
C ARG A 7 -15.55 -3.88 -6.35
N MET A 8 -14.88 -4.74 -7.12
CA MET A 8 -15.40 -5.28 -8.38
C MET A 8 -16.24 -6.54 -8.16
N CYS A 9 -15.76 -7.45 -7.31
CA CYS A 9 -16.36 -8.77 -7.15
C CYS A 9 -16.75 -9.13 -5.71
N GLY A 10 -16.50 -8.27 -4.71
CA GLY A 10 -16.86 -8.48 -3.30
C GLY A 10 -15.96 -9.44 -2.53
N GLU A 11 -15.16 -10.26 -3.23
CA GLU A 11 -14.22 -11.22 -2.67
C GLU A 11 -13.10 -10.59 -1.84
N GLU A 12 -12.48 -11.36 -0.96
CA GLU A 12 -11.38 -10.89 -0.12
C GLU A 12 -10.16 -10.48 -0.95
N LEU A 13 -9.46 -9.46 -0.46
CA LEU A 13 -8.23 -8.92 -1.02
C LEU A 13 -7.01 -9.45 -0.25
N GLU A 14 -6.05 -10.03 -0.97
CA GLU A 14 -4.79 -10.48 -0.40
C GLU A 14 -3.71 -9.38 -0.48
N VAL A 15 -2.78 -9.37 0.49
CA VAL A 15 -1.68 -8.40 0.51
C VAL A 15 -0.72 -8.70 -0.64
N LYS A 16 -0.57 -7.73 -1.55
CA LYS A 16 0.39 -7.80 -2.65
C LYS A 16 1.73 -7.18 -2.26
N ASN A 17 1.68 -5.94 -1.77
CA ASN A 17 2.88 -5.18 -1.34
C ASN A 17 2.72 -4.67 0.09
N LYS A 18 3.86 -4.42 0.73
CA LYS A 18 3.98 -3.78 2.03
C LYS A 18 4.83 -2.53 1.91
N CYS A 19 4.56 -1.55 2.76
CA CYS A 19 5.38 -0.34 2.86
C CYS A 19 6.74 -0.69 3.47
N ASP A 20 7.84 -0.26 2.84
CA ASP A 20 9.20 -0.56 3.32
C ASP A 20 9.55 0.08 4.66
N ILE A 21 8.80 1.10 5.09
CA ILE A 21 9.07 1.86 6.32
C ILE A 21 8.38 1.26 7.53
N CYS A 22 7.08 0.95 7.41
CA CYS A 22 6.27 0.45 8.54
C CYS A 22 5.86 -1.02 8.40
N ASN A 23 6.19 -1.65 7.27
CA ASN A 23 5.85 -3.04 6.93
C ASN A 23 4.34 -3.34 6.91
N GLN A 24 3.48 -2.32 6.87
CA GLN A 24 2.04 -2.48 6.72
C GLN A 24 1.64 -2.56 5.25
N ALA A 25 0.54 -3.26 4.96
CA ALA A 25 0.03 -3.41 3.61
C ALA A 25 -0.30 -2.06 2.95
N ASN A 26 0.30 -1.81 1.79
CA ASN A 26 0.05 -0.64 0.95
C ASN A 26 -0.62 -0.99 -0.38
N GLN A 27 -0.62 -2.25 -0.80
CA GLN A 27 -1.30 -2.68 -2.01
C GLN A 27 -1.90 -4.07 -1.85
N PHE A 28 -3.04 -4.31 -2.51
CA PHE A 28 -3.75 -5.57 -2.46
C PHE A 28 -4.07 -6.13 -3.85
N PHE A 29 -4.34 -7.43 -3.90
CA PHE A 29 -4.70 -8.17 -5.11
C PHE A 29 -5.94 -9.02 -4.87
N CYS A 30 -6.84 -9.06 -5.84
CA CYS A 30 -7.98 -9.97 -5.84
C CYS A 30 -7.70 -11.15 -6.77
N HIS A 31 -7.64 -12.36 -6.23
CA HIS A 31 -7.43 -13.58 -7.02
C HIS A 31 -8.61 -13.94 -7.92
N SER A 32 -9.83 -13.56 -7.53
CA SER A 32 -11.05 -13.89 -8.28
C SER A 32 -11.16 -13.08 -9.57
N CYS A 33 -10.99 -11.76 -9.49
CA CYS A 33 -11.16 -10.88 -10.63
C CYS A 33 -9.83 -10.34 -11.22
N GLY A 34 -8.68 -10.75 -10.68
CA GLY A 34 -7.34 -10.36 -11.16
C GLY A 34 -6.99 -8.88 -10.96
N HIS A 35 -7.82 -8.15 -10.21
CA HIS A 35 -7.66 -6.73 -9.99
C HIS A 35 -6.58 -6.43 -8.94
N VAL A 36 -5.71 -5.47 -9.23
CA VAL A 36 -4.71 -4.94 -8.30
C VAL A 36 -5.15 -3.55 -7.87
N THR A 37 -5.21 -3.30 -6.55
CA THR A 37 -5.55 -1.96 -6.04
C THR A 37 -4.43 -0.97 -6.30
N GLU A 38 -4.74 0.32 -6.32
CA GLU A 38 -3.72 1.36 -6.30
C GLU A 38 -2.84 1.23 -5.04
N GLU A 39 -1.55 1.52 -5.19
CA GLU A 39 -0.63 1.57 -4.06
C GLU A 39 -0.96 2.78 -3.17
N GLN A 40 -1.03 2.54 -1.86
CA GLN A 40 -1.40 3.52 -0.86
C GLN A 40 -0.17 3.99 -0.10
N ILE A 41 0.18 5.26 -0.23
CA ILE A 41 1.25 5.87 0.56
C ILE A 41 0.70 6.18 1.95
N HIS A 42 1.36 5.70 3.01
CA HIS A 42 0.99 6.09 4.37
C HIS A 42 1.60 7.46 4.65
N ASN A 43 0.76 8.46 4.95
CA ASN A 43 1.21 9.85 5.16
C ASN A 43 2.35 9.95 6.20
N GLN A 44 2.30 9.14 7.27
CA GLN A 44 3.36 9.10 8.27
C GLN A 44 4.69 8.53 7.73
N CYS A 45 4.63 7.57 6.81
CA CYS A 45 5.82 7.00 6.16
C CYS A 45 6.38 7.94 5.08
N ALA A 46 5.50 8.66 4.37
CA ALA A 46 5.92 9.65 3.36
C ALA A 46 6.90 10.68 3.94
N MET A 47 6.60 11.21 5.14
CA MET A 47 7.48 12.19 5.79
C MET A 47 8.87 11.63 6.14
N VAL A 48 8.97 10.34 6.46
CA VAL A 48 10.25 9.66 6.71
C VAL A 48 11.04 9.49 5.41
N SER A 49 10.40 9.09 4.31
CA SER A 49 11.04 9.02 2.99
C SER A 49 11.58 10.38 2.53
N PHE A 50 10.80 11.44 2.68
CA PHE A 50 11.22 12.79 2.29
C PHE A 50 12.33 13.34 3.20
N GLY A 51 12.27 13.07 4.51
CA GLY A 51 13.35 13.41 5.43
C GLY A 51 14.66 12.71 5.08
N HIS A 52 14.61 11.43 4.68
CA HIS A 52 15.78 10.69 4.23
C HIS A 52 16.34 11.23 2.90
N THR A 53 15.48 11.69 1.99
CA THR A 53 15.91 12.29 0.72
C THR A 53 16.60 13.64 0.93
N LEU A 54 16.13 14.45 1.86
CA LEU A 54 16.74 15.75 2.19
C LEU A 54 18.07 15.62 2.95
N LEU A 55 18.29 14.53 3.69
CA LEU A 55 19.55 14.27 4.42
C LEU A 55 20.66 13.69 3.53
N ASN A 56 20.32 13.08 2.38
CA ASN A 56 21.28 12.52 1.43
C ASN A 56 21.70 13.52 0.33
N LEU A 57 21.36 14.79 0.49
CA LEU A 57 21.69 15.88 -0.45
C LEU A 57 22.83 16.77 0.10
N LYS A 58 23.80 16.15 0.77
CA LYS A 58 25.02 16.80 1.29
C LYS A 58 26.27 16.22 0.66
#